data_AF-A0A959B2L4-F1
#
_entry.id   AF-A0A959B2L4-F1
#
_cell.length_a   1.000
_cell.length_b   1.000
_cell.length_c   1.000
_cell.angle_alpha   90.00
_cell.angle_beta   90.00
_cell.angle_gamma   90.00
#
_symmetry.space_group_name_H-M   'P 1'
#
loop_
_entity.id
_entity.type
_entity.pdbx_description
1 polymer ?
#
loop_
_entity_poly.entity_id
_entity_poly.type
_entity_poly.pdbx_seq_one_letter_code
_entity_poly.pdbx_strand_id
1 'polypeptide(L)'
;TDRAVLCLNLMDEARRHHIEIDERSLSRELGIPVVLAEARQKVGMDRLIATIEEVASGKYVCKPHRVRTRSPKLSHAIEQLTNKLSEQFPGLPNLNWVALRLLEGDQSIIDAMQSGELGKLGAGLITAQP
;
A
#
# COMPACT_ATOMS: atom_id res chain seq x y z
N THR A 1 3.64 -2.98 3.35
CA THR A 1 4.94 -2.43 2.88
C THR A 1 5.22 -1.14 3.61
N ASP A 2 6.47 -0.88 3.97
CA ASP A 2 6.91 0.41 4.51
C ASP A 2 7.52 1.30 3.42
N ARG A 3 7.50 0.87 2.16
CA ARG A 3 7.94 1.63 0.99
C ARG A 3 6.74 1.91 0.09
N ALA A 4 6.43 3.19 -0.09
CA ALA A 4 5.38 3.68 -0.97
C ALA A 4 5.69 5.12 -1.39
N VAL A 5 5.24 5.51 -2.57
CA VAL A 5 5.26 6.88 -3.11
C VAL A 5 3.85 7.18 -3.60
N LEU A 6 3.28 8.33 -3.22
CA LEU A 6 1.98 8.76 -3.74
C LEU A 6 2.19 9.66 -4.95
N CYS A 7 1.80 9.19 -6.14
CA CYS A 7 1.63 10.05 -7.31
C CYS A 7 0.20 10.61 -7.29
N LEU A 8 0.06 11.90 -6.99
CA LEU A 8 -1.22 12.59 -7.02
C LEU A 8 -1.41 13.25 -8.38
N ASN A 9 -2.11 12.56 -9.26
CA ASN A 9 -2.32 12.96 -10.65
C ASN A 9 -3.54 13.89 -10.82
N LEU A 10 -3.71 14.46 -12.03
CA LEU A 10 -4.82 15.33 -12.43
C LEU A 10 -4.81 16.71 -11.75
N MET A 11 -3.62 17.26 -11.50
CA MET A 11 -3.49 18.58 -10.87
C MET A 11 -4.00 19.74 -11.73
N ASP A 12 -4.05 19.57 -13.05
CA ASP A 12 -4.72 20.50 -13.97
C ASP A 12 -6.22 20.59 -13.68
N GLU A 13 -6.87 19.45 -13.48
CA GLU A 13 -8.29 19.39 -13.16
C GLU A 13 -8.60 19.85 -11.72
N ALA A 14 -7.74 19.50 -10.76
CA ALA A 14 -7.85 20.02 -9.40
C ALA A 14 -7.86 21.57 -9.38
N ARG A 15 -6.94 22.20 -10.14
CA ARG A 15 -6.90 23.66 -10.26
C ARG A 15 -8.12 24.24 -10.97
N ARG A 16 -8.65 23.57 -12.01
CA ARG A 16 -9.90 23.97 -12.67
C ARG A 16 -11.10 23.98 -11.73
N HIS A 17 -11.12 23.05 -10.78
CA HIS A 17 -12.15 22.98 -9.74
C HIS A 17 -11.82 23.79 -8.48
N HIS A 18 -10.80 24.66 -8.51
CA HIS A 18 -10.38 25.48 -7.37
C HIS A 18 -9.99 24.65 -6.13
N ILE A 19 -9.46 23.44 -6.35
CA ILE A 19 -8.91 22.57 -5.31
C ILE A 19 -7.41 22.81 -5.22
N GLU A 20 -6.96 23.33 -4.09
CA GLU A 20 -5.54 23.48 -3.77
C GLU A 20 -5.07 22.32 -2.90
N ILE A 21 -3.89 21.78 -3.22
CA ILE A 21 -3.31 20.65 -2.51
C ILE A 21 -1.94 21.04 -1.99
N ASP A 22 -1.78 21.01 -0.68
CA ASP A 22 -0.48 21.14 -0.02
C ASP A 22 0.24 19.78 -0.02
N GLU A 23 1.13 19.61 -0.99
CA GLU A 23 1.98 18.42 -1.13
C GLU A 23 2.76 18.10 0.16
N ARG A 24 3.28 19.11 0.85
CA ARG A 24 4.13 18.93 2.03
C ARG A 24 3.31 18.47 3.22
N SER A 25 2.14 19.07 3.42
CA SER A 25 1.23 18.66 4.50
C SER A 25 0.69 17.26 4.25
N LEU A 26 0.27 16.95 3.01
CA LEU A 26 -0.19 15.61 2.65
C LEU A 26 0.91 14.54 2.84
N SER A 27 2.15 14.85 2.44
CA SER A 27 3.28 13.95 2.64
C SER A 27 3.57 13.69 4.13
N ARG A 28 3.48 14.73 4.98
CA ARG A 28 3.66 14.59 6.43
C ARG A 28 2.55 13.77 7.08
N GLU A 29 1.29 13.99 6.70
CA GLU A 29 0.14 13.27 7.25
C GLU A 29 0.15 11.78 6.87
N LEU A 30 0.53 11.46 5.63
CA LEU A 30 0.64 10.08 5.17
C LEU A 30 1.93 9.39 5.60
N GLY A 31 3.01 10.15 5.84
CA GLY A 31 4.33 9.63 6.18
C GLY A 31 5.08 9.00 5.00
N ILE A 32 4.68 9.32 3.77
CA ILE A 32 5.28 8.86 2.51
C ILE A 32 5.51 10.07 1.59
N PRO A 33 6.48 10.03 0.65
CA PRO A 33 6.67 11.13 -0.28
C PRO A 33 5.48 11.21 -1.24
N VAL A 34 5.10 12.45 -1.56
CA VAL A 34 4.01 12.78 -2.48
C VAL A 34 4.60 13.52 -3.66
N VAL A 35 4.17 13.16 -4.87
CA VAL A 35 4.52 13.84 -6.10
C VAL A 35 3.24 14.26 -6.81
N LEU A 36 3.06 15.57 -6.98
CA LEU A 36 2.00 16.14 -7.77
C LEU A 36 2.29 15.95 -9.26
N ALA A 37 1.31 15.51 -10.04
CA ALA A 37 1.51 15.16 -11.45
C ALA A 37 0.35 15.56 -12.37
N GLU A 38 0.68 15.76 -13.63
CA GLU A 38 -0.25 15.83 -14.75
C GLU A 38 0.29 14.89 -15.83
N ALA A 39 0.01 13.60 -15.66
CA ALA A 39 0.69 12.53 -16.38
C ALA A 39 0.51 12.64 -17.90
N ARG A 40 -0.66 13.10 -18.36
CA ARG A 40 -0.96 13.30 -19.78
C ARG A 40 -0.05 14.37 -20.42
N GLN A 41 0.31 15.38 -19.65
CA GLN A 41 1.21 16.47 -20.01
C GLN A 41 2.67 16.17 -19.64
N LYS A 42 2.96 14.98 -19.09
CA LYS A 42 4.26 14.53 -18.58
C LYS A 42 4.81 15.39 -17.43
N VAL A 43 3.97 16.17 -16.75
CA VAL A 43 4.39 16.99 -15.62
C VAL A 43 4.54 16.12 -14.37
N GLY A 44 5.65 16.27 -13.65
CA GLY A 44 5.93 15.55 -12.40
C GLY A 44 6.52 14.14 -12.59
N MET A 45 6.63 13.63 -13.83
CA MET A 45 7.06 12.26 -14.09
C MET A 45 8.55 12.02 -13.75
N ASP A 46 9.44 12.93 -14.12
CA ASP A 46 10.87 12.81 -13.78
C ASP A 46 11.08 12.83 -12.27
N ARG A 47 10.34 13.70 -11.57
CA ARG A 47 10.34 13.78 -10.11
C ARG A 47 9.78 12.52 -9.48
N LEU A 48 8.73 11.93 -10.05
CA LEU A 48 8.16 10.67 -9.58
C LEU A 48 9.19 9.54 -9.69
N ILE A 49 9.87 9.41 -10.82
CA ILE A 49 10.89 8.38 -11.03
C ILE A 49 12.04 8.54 -10.04
N ALA A 50 12.57 9.76 -9.88
CA ALA A 50 13.61 10.04 -8.89
C ALA A 50 13.14 9.70 -7.48
N THR A 51 11.91 10.06 -7.10
CA THR A 51 11.36 9.78 -5.77
C THR A 51 11.20 8.28 -5.53
N ILE A 52 10.80 7.52 -6.55
CA ILE A 52 10.74 6.06 -6.49
C ILE A 52 12.13 5.47 -6.25
N GLU A 53 13.16 5.96 -6.95
CA GLU A 53 14.55 5.55 -6.74
C GLU A 53 15.01 5.83 -5.30
N GLU A 54 14.70 7.00 -4.75
CA GLU A 54 15.07 7.35 -3.37
C GLU A 54 14.42 6.42 -2.34
N VAL A 55 13.14 6.08 -2.52
CA VAL A 55 12.44 5.14 -1.63
C VAL A 55 12.92 3.70 -1.82
N ALA A 56 13.19 3.28 -3.06
CA ALA A 56 13.64 1.93 -3.37
C ALA A 56 15.05 1.66 -2.85
N SER A 57 15.95 2.64 -3.00
CA SER A 57 17.34 2.61 -2.50
C SER A 57 17.44 2.81 -0.99
N GLY A 58 16.37 3.26 -0.33
CA GLY A 58 16.34 3.55 1.10
C GLY A 58 16.94 4.90 1.48
N LYS A 59 17.33 5.73 0.49
CA LYS A 59 17.74 7.13 0.71
C LYS A 59 16.61 7.95 1.36
N TYR A 60 15.36 7.68 0.96
CA TYR A 60 14.17 8.17 1.65
C TYR A 60 13.56 7.05 2.49
N VAL A 61 13.48 7.25 3.81
CA VAL A 61 12.86 6.31 4.74
C VAL A 61 11.44 6.75 5.07
N CYS A 62 10.45 6.08 4.50
CA CYS A 62 9.05 6.35 4.82
C CYS A 62 8.70 5.94 6.26
N LYS A 63 7.74 6.64 6.84
CA LYS A 63 7.14 6.33 8.15
C LYS A 63 5.61 6.35 8.04
N PRO A 64 5.00 5.40 7.32
CA PRO A 64 3.59 5.49 6.97
C PRO A 64 2.69 5.57 8.20
N HIS A 65 1.72 6.47 8.20
CA HIS A 65 0.72 6.52 9.26
C HIS A 65 -0.21 5.30 9.15
N ARG A 66 -0.18 4.42 10.15
CA ARG A 66 -1.02 3.23 10.18
C ARG A 66 -2.30 3.55 10.94
N VAL A 67 -3.46 3.28 10.33
CA VAL A 67 -4.76 3.44 11.00
C VAL A 67 -4.84 2.48 12.19
N ARG A 68 -4.75 3.02 13.42
CA ARG A 68 -4.76 2.23 14.67
C ARG A 68 -6.15 2.08 15.26
N THR A 69 -7.08 2.98 14.94
CA THR A 69 -8.41 2.98 15.53
C THR A 69 -9.33 2.04 14.77
N ARG A 70 -9.65 0.90 15.36
CA ARG A 70 -10.65 -0.07 14.90
C ARG A 70 -11.57 -0.41 16.07
N SER A 71 -12.81 -0.80 15.77
CA SER A 71 -13.69 -1.31 16.82
C SER A 71 -13.08 -2.58 17.46
N PRO A 72 -13.23 -2.81 18.77
CA PRO A 72 -12.68 -4.00 19.43
C PRO A 72 -13.12 -5.31 18.75
N LYS A 73 -14.37 -5.36 18.28
CA LYS A 73 -14.93 -6.51 17.55
C LYS A 73 -14.19 -6.79 16.24
N LEU A 74 -13.89 -5.75 15.45
CA LEU A 74 -13.15 -5.90 14.21
C LEU A 74 -11.71 -6.35 14.46
N SER A 75 -11.04 -5.75 15.45
CA SER A 75 -9.67 -6.13 15.83
C SER A 75 -9.59 -7.60 16.23
N HIS A 76 -10.55 -8.08 17.03
CA HIS A 76 -10.60 -9.48 17.44
C HIS A 76 -10.85 -10.43 16.26
N ALA A 77 -11.78 -10.08 15.35
CA ALA A 77 -12.03 -10.90 14.17
C ALA A 77 -10.80 -11.01 13.24
N ILE A 78 -10.06 -9.91 13.08
CA ILE A 78 -8.81 -9.89 12.31
C ILE A 78 -7.76 -10.75 12.99
N GLU A 79 -7.58 -10.63 14.31
CA GLU A 79 -6.62 -11.43 15.07
C GLU A 79 -6.89 -12.93 14.94
N GLN A 80 -8.16 -13.34 15.08
CA GLN A 80 -8.56 -14.74 14.89
C GLN A 80 -8.24 -15.26 13.49
N LEU A 81 -8.51 -14.46 12.44
CA LEU A 81 -8.22 -14.86 11.06
C LEU A 81 -6.71 -14.87 10.80
N THR A 82 -5.97 -13.87 11.25
CA THR A 82 -4.52 -13.79 11.09
C THR A 82 -3.82 -15.01 11.71
N ASN A 83 -4.24 -15.46 12.90
CA ASN A 83 -3.68 -16.66 13.53
C ASN A 83 -3.93 -17.91 12.68
N LYS A 84 -5.17 -18.13 12.23
CA LYS A 84 -5.51 -19.26 11.35
C LYS A 84 -4.76 -19.23 10.03
N LEU A 85 -4.61 -18.04 9.44
CA LEU A 85 -3.87 -17.85 8.19
C LEU A 85 -2.37 -18.13 8.37
N SER A 86 -1.78 -17.73 9.50
CA SER A 86 -0.36 -18.01 9.78
C SER A 86 -0.05 -19.48 9.96
N GLU A 87 -1.00 -20.26 10.49
CA GLU A 87 -0.85 -21.72 10.66
C GLU A 87 -0.96 -22.45 9.32
N GLN A 88 -1.91 -22.04 8.47
CA GLN A 88 -2.19 -22.70 7.19
C GLN A 88 -1.25 -22.27 6.07
N PHE A 89 -0.82 -21.01 6.07
CA PHE A 89 0.05 -20.42 5.03
C PHE A 89 1.28 -19.75 5.66
N PRO A 90 2.25 -20.53 6.17
CA PRO A 90 3.49 -19.99 6.70
C PRO A 90 4.22 -19.17 5.62
N GLY A 91 4.58 -17.93 5.93
CA GLY A 91 5.28 -17.04 5.00
C GLY A 91 4.38 -16.20 4.08
N LEU A 92 3.05 -16.27 4.23
CA LEU A 92 2.14 -15.37 3.53
C LEU A 92 2.36 -13.91 3.98
N PRO A 93 2.73 -12.97 3.08
CA PRO A 93 2.96 -11.59 3.46
C PRO A 93 1.65 -10.86 3.77
N ASN A 94 1.72 -9.81 4.60
CA ASN A 94 0.60 -8.91 4.90
C ASN A 94 -0.68 -9.61 5.41
N LEU A 95 -0.57 -10.61 6.30
CA LEU A 95 -1.70 -11.36 6.86
C LEU A 95 -2.89 -10.49 7.31
N ASN A 96 -2.62 -9.36 7.97
CA ASN A 96 -3.67 -8.43 8.41
C ASN A 96 -4.51 -7.85 7.26
N TRP A 97 -3.90 -7.62 6.09
CA TRP A 97 -4.62 -7.14 4.91
C TRP A 97 -5.47 -8.27 4.31
N VAL A 98 -4.92 -9.48 4.21
CA VAL A 98 -5.65 -10.66 3.74
C VAL A 98 -6.87 -10.95 4.62
N ALA A 99 -6.68 -10.94 5.95
CA ALA A 99 -7.77 -11.10 6.92
C ALA A 99 -8.85 -10.03 6.74
N LEU A 100 -8.46 -8.77 6.50
CA LEU A 100 -9.42 -7.69 6.26
C LEU A 100 -10.21 -7.91 4.96
N ARG A 101 -9.55 -8.27 3.86
CA ARG A 101 -10.20 -8.58 2.57
C ARG A 101 -11.19 -9.75 2.69
N LEU A 102 -10.83 -10.79 3.44
CA LEU A 102 -11.73 -11.92 3.70
C LEU A 102 -12.97 -11.49 4.48
N LEU A 103 -12.82 -10.63 5.50
CA LEU A 103 -13.97 -10.09 6.26
C LEU A 103 -14.89 -9.21 5.41
N GLU A 104 -14.34 -8.55 4.40
CA GLU A 104 -15.11 -7.76 3.42
C GLU A 104 -15.76 -8.62 2.33
N GLY A 105 -15.49 -9.93 2.29
CA GLY A 105 -16.03 -10.84 1.30
C GLY A 105 -15.38 -10.73 -0.08
N ASP A 106 -14.10 -10.36 -0.14
CA ASP A 106 -13.36 -10.26 -1.40
C ASP A 106 -13.22 -11.65 -2.07
N GLN A 107 -14.04 -11.90 -3.09
CA GLN A 107 -14.09 -13.18 -3.79
C GLN A 107 -12.75 -13.55 -4.43
N SER A 108 -11.97 -12.56 -4.91
CA SER A 108 -10.67 -12.84 -5.53
C SER A 108 -9.66 -13.43 -4.54
N ILE A 109 -9.70 -12.92 -3.29
CA ILE A 109 -8.87 -13.43 -2.19
C ILE A 109 -9.37 -14.79 -1.71
N ILE A 110 -10.69 -15.00 -1.67
CA ILE A 110 -11.28 -16.30 -1.31
C ILE A 110 -10.87 -17.37 -2.33
N ASP A 111 -11.00 -17.08 -3.62
CA ASP A 111 -10.66 -18.01 -4.70
C ASP A 111 -9.16 -18.33 -4.70
N ALA A 112 -8.30 -17.31 -4.56
CA ALA A 112 -6.85 -17.47 -4.45
C ALA A 112 -6.44 -18.31 -3.22
N MET A 113 -7.24 -18.29 -2.15
CA MET A 113 -7.00 -19.06 -0.93
C MET A 113 -7.39 -20.52 -1.16
N GLN A 114 -8.51 -20.77 -1.84
CA GLN A 114 -8.97 -22.11 -2.18
C GLN A 114 -8.09 -22.79 -3.22
N SER A 115 -7.56 -22.03 -4.20
CA SER A 115 -6.64 -22.54 -5.23
C SER A 115 -5.20 -22.73 -4.73
N GLY A 116 -4.87 -22.23 -3.54
CA GLY A 116 -3.52 -22.26 -2.97
C GLY A 116 -2.55 -21.26 -3.61
N GLU A 117 -3.00 -20.40 -4.52
CA GLU A 117 -2.19 -19.36 -5.16
C GLU A 117 -1.70 -18.31 -4.16
N LEU A 118 -2.49 -18.03 -3.12
CA LEU A 118 -2.12 -17.10 -2.05
C LEU A 118 -0.80 -17.48 -1.37
N GLY A 119 -0.56 -18.77 -1.15
CA GLY A 119 0.70 -19.27 -0.57
C GLY A 119 1.93 -19.03 -1.48
N LYS A 120 1.73 -18.93 -2.79
CA LYS A 120 2.83 -18.71 -3.76
C LYS A 120 3.33 -17.25 -3.77
N LEU A 121 2.52 -16.30 -3.30
CA LEU A 121 2.91 -14.88 -3.20
C LEU A 121 4.05 -14.65 -2.19
N GLY A 122 4.21 -15.54 -1.20
CA GLY A 122 5.33 -15.49 -0.25
C GLY A 122 6.68 -15.90 -0.86
N ALA A 123 6.67 -16.75 -1.89
CA ALA A 123 7.89 -17.31 -2.48
C ALA A 123 8.59 -16.36 -3.49
N GLY A 124 7.85 -15.45 -4.12
CA GLY A 124 8.39 -14.55 -5.15
C GLY A 124 9.14 -13.32 -4.65
N LEU A 125 9.10 -13.03 -3.34
CA LEU A 125 9.76 -11.85 -2.75
C LEU A 125 11.21 -12.11 -2.30
N ILE A 126 11.70 -13.35 -2.37
CA ILE A 126 13.06 -13.72 -1.91
C ILE A 126 14.08 -13.75 -3.07
N THR A 127 13.66 -13.75 -4.34
CA THR A 127 14.60 -13.92 -5.49
C THR A 127 14.92 -12.63 -6.25
N ALA A 128 14.78 -11.46 -5.65
CA ALA A 128 15.23 -10.22 -6.27
C ALA A 128 16.30 -9.54 -5.41
N GLN A 129 17.52 -10.09 -5.42
CA GLN A 129 18.77 -9.35 -5.21
C GLN A 129 19.88 -9.97 -6.08
N PRO A 130 20.84 -9.14 -6.55
CA PRO A 130 21.70 -9.42 -7.70
C PRO A 130 22.69 -10.56 -7.51
#